data_AF-A0A534D7E3-F1
#
_entry.id   AF-A0A534D7E3-F1
#
_cell.length_a   1.000
_cell.length_b   1.000
_cell.length_c   1.000
_cell.angle_alpha   90.00
_cell.angle_beta   90.00
_cell.angle_gamma   90.00
#
_symmetry.space_group_name_H-M   'P 1'
#
loop_
_entity.id
_entity.type
_entity.pdbx_description
1 polymer ?
#
loop_
_entity_poly.entity_id
_entity_poly.type
_entity_poly.pdbx_seq_one_letter_code
_entity_poly.pdbx_strand_id
1 'polypeptide(L)'
;MNSQSTTPKDLVHHSGSSPRDEGEEARRVQLVEVTIDSLAEVGYVGTTLAEIARRARVSPGLVAHYFDDKDGLLEAAFRTLARTLAARMRARLALARTPRGRVQAVIDINLAPEEFDQRTGTAWLAFWGQVLHVRGLKRVQTAYQRRMLSNLRSDLRRLIPGEEARSLASMIAAMIDGVWLRAALSEWQEADSESARALLTAFVDGRLKELAQAATLRVTGESAVRAVSAGGRLRVINPANGAVLAELSADGAAQIDAAVRKAQAAQKTWAALSGAERGRVLQRAARMLRERNEELAVLETRNTGKPIQETRAVDVLSGAQCLEYYAGLAGAIAGEHIDLGPQAFGYTRREPLGVVAGIGA
;
A
#
# COMPACT_ATOMS: atom_id res chain seq x y z
N MET A 1 -43.03 1.98 -8.54
CA MET A 1 -43.26 1.14 -9.74
C MET A 1 -42.27 -0.02 -9.69
N ASN A 2 -42.80 -1.24 -9.77
CA ASN A 2 -42.23 -2.54 -9.41
C ASN A 2 -40.71 -2.75 -9.53
N SER A 3 -40.08 -3.08 -8.40
CA SER A 3 -38.77 -3.72 -8.30
C SER A 3 -38.89 -5.20 -8.67
N GLN A 4 -38.36 -5.59 -9.84
CA GLN A 4 -38.17 -7.00 -10.18
C GLN A 4 -36.82 -7.48 -9.65
N SER A 5 -36.88 -8.38 -8.67
CA SER A 5 -35.80 -9.24 -8.23
C SER A 5 -35.46 -10.22 -9.36
N THR A 6 -34.31 -10.05 -10.01
CA THR A 6 -33.76 -11.06 -10.92
C THR A 6 -33.12 -12.17 -10.08
N THR A 7 -33.72 -13.35 -10.11
CA THR A 7 -33.14 -14.57 -9.52
C THR A 7 -32.15 -15.21 -10.50
N PRO A 8 -31.23 -16.08 -10.04
CA PRO A 8 -30.22 -16.72 -10.91
C PRO A 8 -30.76 -17.55 -12.09
N LYS A 9 -32.07 -17.78 -12.17
CA LYS A 9 -32.73 -18.48 -13.28
C LYS A 9 -32.73 -17.69 -14.60
N ASP A 10 -32.55 -16.37 -14.57
CA ASP A 10 -32.83 -15.52 -15.74
C ASP A 10 -31.62 -15.34 -16.70
N LEU A 11 -30.54 -16.12 -16.54
CA LEU A 11 -29.28 -15.95 -17.28
C LEU A 11 -28.95 -17.07 -18.31
N VAL A 12 -29.89 -17.93 -18.69
CA VAL A 12 -29.59 -19.08 -19.56
C VAL A 12 -30.50 -19.16 -20.80
N HIS A 13 -30.01 -18.68 -21.94
CA HIS A 13 -30.33 -19.16 -23.30
C HIS A 13 -29.15 -18.76 -24.22
N HIS A 14 -28.52 -19.58 -25.08
CA HIS A 14 -28.74 -20.95 -25.54
C HIS A 14 -27.43 -21.51 -26.16
N SER A 15 -27.15 -22.82 -26.01
CA SER A 15 -26.65 -23.69 -27.10
C SER A 15 -26.64 -25.18 -26.69
N GLY A 16 -27.55 -25.99 -27.26
CA GLY A 16 -27.35 -27.43 -27.55
C GLY A 16 -27.18 -28.46 -26.42
N SER A 17 -27.90 -28.36 -25.29
CA SER A 17 -27.92 -29.42 -24.24
C SER A 17 -29.07 -30.41 -24.43
N SER A 18 -28.84 -31.71 -24.18
CA SER A 18 -29.90 -32.73 -24.15
C SER A 18 -30.83 -32.50 -22.94
N PRO A 19 -32.13 -32.85 -22.98
CA PRO A 19 -33.04 -32.72 -21.83
C PRO A 19 -32.54 -33.42 -20.55
N ARG A 20 -31.70 -34.46 -20.72
CA ARG A 20 -31.02 -35.16 -19.62
C ARG A 20 -29.91 -34.30 -18.99
N ASP A 21 -29.13 -33.59 -19.81
CA ASP A 21 -28.05 -32.70 -19.37
C ASP A 21 -28.62 -31.49 -18.63
N GLU A 22 -29.78 -30.98 -19.07
CA GLU A 22 -30.49 -29.89 -18.37
C GLU A 22 -30.97 -30.31 -16.98
N GLY A 23 -31.46 -31.55 -16.84
CA GLY A 23 -31.86 -32.12 -15.56
C GLY A 23 -30.68 -32.37 -14.61
N GLU A 24 -29.53 -32.82 -15.14
CA GLU A 24 -28.30 -33.03 -14.37
C GLU A 24 -27.69 -31.71 -13.88
N GLU A 25 -27.62 -30.68 -14.72
CA GLU A 25 -27.12 -29.36 -14.31
C GLU A 25 -28.05 -28.68 -13.30
N ALA A 26 -29.37 -28.75 -13.51
CA ALA A 26 -30.35 -28.23 -12.54
C ALA A 26 -30.19 -28.91 -11.16
N ARG A 27 -29.91 -30.22 -11.15
CA ARG A 27 -29.65 -30.96 -9.91
C ARG A 27 -28.35 -30.50 -9.24
N ARG A 28 -27.29 -30.33 -10.02
CA ARG A 28 -25.99 -29.86 -9.53
C ARG A 28 -26.11 -28.47 -8.88
N VAL A 29 -26.83 -27.55 -9.53
CA VAL A 29 -27.11 -26.20 -8.99
C VAL A 29 -27.92 -26.29 -7.69
N GLN A 30 -28.94 -27.14 -7.63
CA GLN A 30 -29.73 -27.33 -6.41
C GLN A 30 -28.86 -27.77 -5.22
N LEU A 31 -27.98 -28.76 -5.42
CA LEU A 31 -27.10 -29.27 -4.37
C LEU A 31 -26.12 -28.20 -3.87
N VAL A 32 -25.64 -27.34 -4.78
CA VAL A 32 -24.80 -26.20 -4.43
C VAL A 32 -25.56 -25.17 -3.57
N GLU A 33 -26.78 -24.79 -3.95
CA GLU A 33 -27.57 -23.83 -3.17
C GLU A 33 -27.88 -24.37 -1.76
N VAL A 34 -28.28 -25.64 -1.67
CA VAL A 34 -28.51 -26.31 -0.38
C VAL A 34 -27.24 -26.34 0.47
N THR A 35 -26.07 -26.43 -0.15
CA THR A 35 -24.77 -26.37 0.55
C THR A 35 -24.50 -24.99 1.11
N ILE A 36 -24.78 -23.92 0.36
CA ILE A 36 -24.64 -22.55 0.83
C ILE A 36 -25.57 -22.30 2.02
N ASP A 37 -26.82 -22.77 1.95
CA ASP A 37 -27.80 -22.67 3.04
C ASP A 37 -27.34 -23.42 4.29
N SER A 38 -26.85 -24.65 4.12
CA SER A 38 -26.31 -25.45 5.24
C SER A 38 -25.11 -24.77 5.89
N LEU A 39 -24.20 -24.19 5.11
CA LEU A 39 -23.05 -23.45 5.65
C LEU A 39 -23.47 -22.25 6.48
N ALA A 40 -24.49 -21.53 6.02
CA ALA A 40 -25.04 -20.38 6.74
C ALA A 40 -25.71 -20.78 8.07
N GLU A 41 -26.44 -21.90 8.09
CA GLU A 41 -27.24 -22.30 9.26
C GLU A 41 -26.45 -23.12 10.30
N VAL A 42 -25.68 -24.11 9.86
CA VAL A 42 -25.02 -25.09 10.75
C VAL A 42 -23.49 -25.01 10.70
N GLY A 43 -22.95 -24.06 9.95
CA GLY A 43 -21.51 -23.83 9.80
C GLY A 43 -20.78 -24.94 9.05
N TYR A 44 -19.46 -24.80 8.96
CA TYR A 44 -18.60 -25.74 8.24
C TYR A 44 -18.65 -27.17 8.82
N VAL A 45 -18.60 -27.32 10.15
CA VAL A 45 -18.55 -28.64 10.80
C VAL A 45 -19.87 -29.40 10.61
N GLY A 46 -21.00 -28.72 10.80
CA GLY A 46 -22.34 -29.33 10.64
C GLY A 46 -22.72 -29.65 9.20
N THR A 47 -22.10 -28.97 8.22
CA THR A 47 -22.37 -29.20 6.80
C THR A 47 -21.69 -30.50 6.33
N THR A 48 -22.44 -31.60 6.25
CA THR A 48 -21.97 -32.92 5.81
C THR A 48 -22.70 -33.40 4.55
N LEU A 49 -22.13 -34.34 3.80
CA LEU A 49 -22.81 -34.91 2.62
C LEU A 49 -24.19 -35.51 2.96
N ALA A 50 -24.31 -36.14 4.13
CA ALA A 50 -25.58 -36.68 4.61
C ALA A 50 -26.60 -35.58 4.91
N GLU A 51 -26.16 -34.48 5.54
CA GLU A 51 -27.01 -33.33 5.82
C GLU A 51 -27.50 -32.65 4.54
N ILE A 52 -26.60 -32.44 3.56
CA ILE A 52 -26.97 -31.88 2.26
C ILE A 52 -27.95 -32.78 1.52
N ALA A 53 -27.69 -34.10 1.51
CA ALA A 53 -28.59 -35.06 0.87
C ALA A 53 -29.99 -35.04 1.50
N ARG A 54 -30.05 -34.98 2.84
CA ARG A 54 -31.30 -34.86 3.60
C ARG A 54 -32.06 -33.60 3.23
N ARG A 55 -31.41 -32.43 3.21
CA ARG A 55 -32.01 -31.14 2.84
C ARG A 55 -32.47 -31.11 1.39
N ALA A 56 -31.70 -31.69 0.47
CA ALA A 56 -32.02 -31.76 -0.95
C ALA A 56 -33.03 -32.86 -1.30
N ARG A 57 -33.42 -33.71 -0.33
CA ARG A 57 -34.28 -34.89 -0.50
C ARG A 57 -33.73 -35.89 -1.53
N VAL A 58 -32.44 -36.17 -1.44
CA VAL A 58 -31.72 -37.16 -2.27
C VAL A 58 -30.90 -38.11 -1.41
N SER A 59 -30.32 -39.15 -2.01
CA SER A 59 -29.40 -40.05 -1.30
C SER A 59 -28.00 -39.43 -1.15
N PRO A 60 -27.26 -39.71 -0.06
CA PRO A 60 -25.88 -39.26 0.09
C PRO A 60 -24.95 -39.72 -1.05
N GLY A 61 -25.18 -40.94 -1.56
CA GLY A 61 -24.46 -41.49 -2.70
C GLY A 61 -24.67 -40.67 -3.98
N LEU A 62 -25.85 -40.06 -4.18
CA LEU A 62 -26.08 -39.16 -5.30
C LEU A 62 -25.23 -37.89 -5.17
N VAL A 63 -25.09 -37.32 -3.97
CA VAL A 63 -24.25 -36.13 -3.77
C VAL A 63 -22.78 -36.44 -4.04
N ALA A 64 -22.29 -37.59 -3.54
CA ALA A 64 -20.93 -38.06 -3.81
C ALA A 64 -20.70 -38.32 -5.30
N HIS A 65 -21.71 -38.77 -6.06
CA HIS A 65 -21.60 -38.95 -7.50
C HIS A 65 -21.30 -37.65 -8.27
N TYR A 66 -21.83 -36.50 -7.83
CA TYR A 66 -21.62 -35.21 -8.51
C TYR A 66 -20.36 -34.46 -8.11
N PHE A 67 -19.86 -34.72 -6.90
CA PHE A 67 -18.85 -33.87 -6.24
C PHE A 67 -17.72 -34.65 -5.57
N ASP A 68 -17.72 -35.97 -5.69
CA ASP A 68 -16.79 -36.93 -5.07
C ASP A 68 -16.87 -36.96 -3.54
N ASP A 69 -16.54 -35.84 -2.90
CA ASP A 69 -16.47 -35.69 -1.45
C ASP A 69 -17.00 -34.32 -0.97
N LYS A 70 -16.87 -34.06 0.34
CA LYS A 70 -17.28 -32.79 0.94
C LYS A 70 -16.48 -31.61 0.38
N ASP A 71 -15.19 -31.79 0.12
CA ASP A 71 -14.32 -30.71 -0.36
C ASP A 71 -14.67 -30.31 -1.79
N GLY A 72 -14.98 -31.28 -2.65
CA GLY A 72 -15.46 -31.03 -4.02
C GLY A 72 -16.81 -30.30 -4.04
N LEU A 73 -17.71 -30.63 -3.12
CA LEU A 73 -19.00 -29.95 -2.98
C LEU A 73 -18.81 -28.49 -2.50
N LEU A 74 -17.95 -28.29 -1.51
CA LEU A 74 -17.62 -26.95 -1.00
C LEU A 74 -16.89 -26.11 -2.05
N GLU A 75 -16.00 -26.70 -2.85
CA GLU A 75 -15.37 -26.01 -3.97
C GLU A 75 -16.40 -25.57 -5.00
N ALA A 76 -17.37 -26.43 -5.34
CA ALA A 76 -18.43 -26.09 -6.27
C ALA A 76 -19.33 -24.95 -5.73
N ALA A 77 -19.66 -24.98 -4.45
CA ALA A 77 -20.40 -23.92 -3.78
C ALA A 77 -19.64 -22.59 -3.78
N PHE A 78 -18.36 -22.62 -3.38
CA PHE A 78 -17.53 -21.43 -3.34
C PHE A 78 -17.31 -20.81 -4.72
N ARG A 79 -17.09 -21.67 -5.73
CA ARG A 79 -16.97 -21.27 -7.13
C ARG A 79 -18.24 -20.61 -7.65
N THR A 80 -19.41 -21.04 -7.18
CA THR A 80 -20.70 -20.46 -7.58
C THR A 80 -20.86 -19.05 -7.01
N LEU A 81 -20.58 -18.84 -5.72
CA LEU A 81 -20.56 -17.49 -5.14
C LEU A 81 -19.57 -16.56 -5.87
N ALA A 82 -18.34 -17.02 -6.09
CA ALA A 82 -17.33 -16.24 -6.80
C ALA A 82 -17.71 -15.93 -8.26
N ARG A 83 -18.40 -16.85 -8.96
CA ARG A 83 -18.91 -16.64 -10.32
C ARG A 83 -20.03 -15.61 -10.36
N THR A 84 -20.96 -15.67 -9.41
CA THR A 84 -22.08 -14.73 -9.27
C THR A 84 -21.55 -13.32 -9.06
N LEU A 85 -20.65 -13.14 -8.08
CA LEU A 85 -20.00 -11.86 -7.82
C LEU A 85 -19.22 -11.36 -9.06
N ALA A 86 -18.48 -12.25 -9.73
CA ALA A 86 -17.75 -11.89 -10.94
C ALA A 86 -18.68 -11.49 -12.11
N ALA A 87 -19.88 -12.08 -12.24
CA ALA A 87 -20.86 -11.72 -13.26
C ALA A 87 -21.44 -10.32 -12.99
N ARG A 88 -21.85 -10.06 -11.74
CA ARG A 88 -22.31 -8.73 -11.30
C ARG A 88 -21.23 -7.67 -11.53
N MET A 89 -19.98 -7.99 -11.19
CA MET A 89 -18.81 -7.14 -11.43
C MET A 89 -18.63 -6.80 -12.91
N ARG A 90 -18.69 -7.81 -13.81
CA ARG A 90 -18.54 -7.59 -15.26
C ARG A 90 -19.63 -6.68 -15.81
N ALA A 91 -20.89 -6.92 -15.41
CA ALA A 91 -22.02 -6.08 -15.84
C ALA A 91 -21.84 -4.63 -15.37
N ARG A 92 -21.45 -4.40 -14.11
CA ARG A 92 -21.23 -3.05 -13.57
C ARG A 92 -20.05 -2.35 -14.23
N LEU A 93 -18.94 -3.06 -14.47
CA LEU A 93 -17.77 -2.52 -15.16
C LEU A 93 -18.06 -2.13 -16.61
N ALA A 94 -18.98 -2.80 -17.30
CA ALA A 94 -19.38 -2.45 -18.67
C ALA A 94 -20.14 -1.12 -18.74
N LEU A 95 -20.85 -0.73 -17.67
CA LEU A 95 -21.59 0.53 -17.58
C LEU A 95 -20.69 1.72 -17.20
N ALA A 96 -19.53 1.47 -16.60
CA ALA A 96 -18.63 2.51 -16.12
C ALA A 96 -17.78 3.10 -17.26
N ARG A 97 -17.94 4.41 -17.50
CA ARG A 97 -17.31 5.13 -18.62
C ARG A 97 -15.93 5.73 -18.32
N THR A 98 -15.58 5.87 -17.05
CA THR A 98 -14.30 6.47 -16.62
C THR A 98 -13.47 5.47 -15.82
N PRO A 99 -12.12 5.57 -15.82
CA PRO A 99 -11.29 4.70 -14.99
C PRO A 99 -11.64 4.80 -13.50
N ARG A 100 -11.93 6.01 -13.00
CA ARG A 100 -12.41 6.22 -11.62
C ARG A 100 -13.77 5.56 -11.36
N GLY A 101 -14.70 5.65 -12.31
CA GLY A 101 -16.00 4.99 -12.22
C GLY A 101 -15.88 3.46 -12.24
N ARG A 102 -14.87 2.91 -12.93
CA ARG A 102 -14.59 1.47 -12.90
C ARG A 102 -14.01 1.02 -11.55
N VAL A 103 -13.15 1.82 -10.93
CA VAL A 103 -12.73 1.60 -9.53
C VAL A 103 -13.93 1.66 -8.59
N GLN A 104 -14.84 2.62 -8.80
CA GLN A 104 -16.09 2.70 -8.02
C GLN A 104 -16.94 1.45 -8.17
N ALA A 105 -17.10 0.94 -9.39
CA ALA A 105 -17.84 -0.28 -9.66
C ALA A 105 -17.28 -1.49 -8.88
N VAL A 106 -15.96 -1.56 -8.68
CA VAL A 106 -15.35 -2.60 -7.85
C VAL A 106 -15.78 -2.45 -6.39
N ILE A 107 -15.73 -1.24 -5.84
CA ILE A 107 -16.14 -0.95 -4.46
C ILE A 107 -17.64 -1.25 -4.28
N ASP A 108 -18.48 -0.75 -5.19
CA ASP A 108 -19.94 -0.88 -5.14
C ASP A 108 -20.38 -2.35 -5.10
N ILE A 109 -19.70 -3.21 -5.85
CA ILE A 109 -20.09 -4.62 -6.00
C ILE A 109 -19.59 -5.47 -4.82
N ASN A 110 -18.38 -5.26 -4.34
CA ASN A 110 -17.87 -6.02 -3.19
C ASN A 110 -18.47 -5.58 -1.86
N LEU A 111 -19.02 -4.37 -1.80
CA LEU A 111 -19.69 -3.83 -0.63
C LEU A 111 -21.18 -3.55 -0.93
N ALA A 112 -21.79 -4.32 -1.84
CA ALA A 112 -23.22 -4.23 -2.11
C ALA A 112 -24.03 -4.82 -0.94
N PRO A 113 -25.28 -4.38 -0.69
CA PRO A 113 -26.07 -4.88 0.43
C PRO A 113 -26.20 -6.41 0.47
N GLU A 114 -26.23 -7.05 -0.69
CA GLU A 114 -26.32 -8.51 -0.83
C GLU A 114 -25.01 -9.23 -0.45
N GLU A 115 -23.90 -8.53 -0.26
CA GLU A 115 -22.68 -9.12 0.27
C GLU A 115 -22.63 -9.07 1.80
N PHE A 116 -23.51 -8.28 2.43
CA PHE A 116 -23.62 -8.14 3.89
C PHE A 116 -24.77 -8.96 4.50
N ASP A 117 -25.56 -9.65 3.68
CA ASP A 117 -26.60 -10.51 4.21
C ASP A 117 -25.99 -11.68 5.00
N GLN A 118 -26.68 -12.11 6.06
CA GLN A 118 -26.17 -13.12 7.00
C GLN A 118 -25.85 -14.45 6.30
N ARG A 119 -26.66 -14.86 5.31
CA ARG A 119 -26.47 -16.12 4.59
C ARG A 119 -25.17 -16.09 3.79
N THR A 120 -24.96 -15.04 3.02
CA THR A 120 -23.76 -14.85 2.21
C THR A 120 -22.53 -14.65 3.09
N GLY A 121 -22.63 -13.80 4.13
CA GLY A 121 -21.57 -13.51 5.10
C GLY A 121 -21.01 -14.76 5.79
N THR A 122 -21.89 -15.56 6.40
CA THR A 122 -21.50 -16.78 7.10
C THR A 122 -20.89 -17.82 6.16
N ALA A 123 -21.42 -17.95 4.95
CA ALA A 123 -20.86 -18.86 3.94
C ALA A 123 -19.43 -18.45 3.53
N TRP A 124 -19.18 -17.17 3.26
CA TRP A 124 -17.84 -16.66 2.95
C TRP A 124 -16.84 -16.89 4.09
N LEU A 125 -17.24 -16.63 5.34
CA LEU A 125 -16.40 -16.89 6.51
C LEU A 125 -16.06 -18.38 6.66
N ALA A 126 -17.04 -19.26 6.44
CA ALA A 126 -16.83 -20.70 6.47
C ALA A 126 -15.80 -21.15 5.41
N PHE A 127 -15.85 -20.57 4.20
CA PHE A 127 -14.84 -20.86 3.17
C PHE A 127 -13.46 -20.29 3.55
N TRP A 128 -13.38 -19.04 4.02
CA TRP A 128 -12.10 -18.41 4.40
C TRP A 128 -11.40 -19.16 5.52
N GLY A 129 -12.13 -19.71 6.49
CA GLY A 129 -11.56 -20.57 7.53
C GLY A 129 -10.90 -21.85 7.00
N GLN A 130 -11.27 -22.30 5.79
CA GLN A 130 -10.78 -23.54 5.20
C GLN A 130 -9.82 -23.34 4.01
N VAL A 131 -9.74 -22.13 3.44
CA VAL A 131 -8.87 -21.80 2.30
C VAL A 131 -7.40 -22.16 2.55
N LEU A 132 -6.94 -22.11 3.81
CA LEU A 132 -5.56 -22.48 4.16
C LEU A 132 -5.30 -23.99 4.14
N HIS A 133 -6.35 -24.80 4.24
CA HIS A 133 -6.28 -26.24 4.42
C HIS A 133 -6.76 -27.02 3.19
N VAL A 134 -7.72 -26.47 2.43
CA VAL A 134 -8.32 -27.11 1.25
C VAL A 134 -7.76 -26.49 -0.04
N ARG A 135 -7.01 -27.28 -0.82
CA ARG A 135 -6.35 -26.80 -2.05
C ARG A 135 -7.33 -26.26 -3.10
N GLY A 136 -8.50 -26.89 -3.24
CA GLY A 136 -9.56 -26.47 -4.15
C GLY A 136 -10.04 -25.05 -3.85
N LEU A 137 -10.40 -24.79 -2.58
CA LEU A 137 -10.81 -23.47 -2.11
C LEU A 137 -9.71 -22.42 -2.29
N LYS A 138 -8.45 -22.77 -2.00
CA LYS A 138 -7.30 -21.87 -2.22
C LYS A 138 -7.17 -21.42 -3.68
N ARG A 139 -7.39 -22.32 -4.64
CA ARG A 139 -7.34 -21.98 -6.07
C ARG A 139 -8.45 -21.01 -6.44
N VAL A 140 -9.67 -21.23 -5.95
CA VAL A 140 -10.82 -20.33 -6.19
C VAL A 140 -10.56 -18.94 -5.58
N GLN A 141 -10.13 -18.88 -4.31
CA GLN A 141 -9.79 -17.62 -3.63
C GLN A 141 -8.69 -16.85 -4.38
N THR A 142 -7.63 -17.55 -4.79
CA THR A 142 -6.51 -16.93 -5.52
C THR A 142 -6.97 -16.32 -6.85
N ALA A 143 -7.82 -17.04 -7.59
CA ALA A 143 -8.35 -16.56 -8.86
C ALA A 143 -9.24 -15.33 -8.68
N TYR A 144 -10.11 -15.36 -7.68
CA TYR A 144 -10.99 -14.25 -7.30
C TYR A 144 -10.19 -12.99 -6.92
N GLN A 145 -9.27 -13.12 -5.96
CA GLN A 145 -8.46 -11.99 -5.46
C GLN A 145 -7.54 -11.40 -6.54
N ARG A 146 -6.89 -12.23 -7.36
CA ARG A 146 -6.04 -11.75 -8.47
C ARG A 146 -6.86 -10.96 -9.50
N ARG A 147 -8.10 -11.38 -9.77
CA ARG A 147 -8.97 -10.69 -10.72
C ARG A 147 -9.40 -9.33 -10.19
N MET A 148 -9.77 -9.22 -8.91
CA MET A 148 -10.06 -7.94 -8.28
C MET A 148 -8.87 -6.98 -8.35
N LEU A 149 -7.69 -7.44 -7.92
CA LEU A 149 -6.46 -6.64 -7.99
C LEU A 149 -6.09 -6.24 -9.42
N SER A 150 -6.29 -7.13 -10.39
CA SER A 150 -6.02 -6.84 -11.80
C SER A 150 -6.95 -5.75 -12.34
N ASN A 151 -8.25 -5.79 -12.00
CA ASN A 151 -9.20 -4.76 -12.40
C ASN A 151 -8.81 -3.41 -11.79
N LEU A 152 -8.60 -3.36 -10.47
CA LEU A 152 -8.19 -2.14 -9.77
C LEU A 152 -6.89 -1.54 -10.35
N ARG A 153 -5.85 -2.37 -10.55
CA ARG A 153 -4.57 -1.92 -11.12
C ARG A 153 -4.71 -1.41 -12.54
N SER A 154 -5.47 -2.10 -13.39
CA SER A 154 -5.71 -1.70 -14.78
C SER A 154 -6.35 -0.32 -14.87
N ASP A 155 -7.33 -0.06 -14.01
CA ASP A 155 -8.06 1.21 -14.00
C ASP A 155 -7.26 2.33 -13.31
N LEU A 156 -6.58 2.05 -12.20
CA LEU A 156 -5.75 3.02 -11.48
C LEU A 156 -4.51 3.47 -12.26
N ARG A 157 -3.88 2.58 -13.06
CA ARG A 157 -2.73 2.94 -13.91
C ARG A 157 -3.05 4.02 -14.94
N ARG A 158 -4.33 4.24 -15.24
CA ARG A 158 -4.78 5.31 -16.15
C ARG A 158 -4.96 6.65 -15.43
N LEU A 159 -4.87 6.66 -14.10
CA LEU A 159 -5.07 7.83 -13.25
C LEU A 159 -3.77 8.26 -12.55
N ILE A 160 -2.91 7.30 -12.18
CA ILE A 160 -1.69 7.52 -11.39
C ILE A 160 -0.54 6.63 -11.88
N PRO A 161 0.72 6.93 -11.52
CA PRO A 161 1.87 6.14 -11.98
C PRO A 161 1.84 4.69 -11.45
N GLY A 162 2.61 3.83 -12.12
CA GLY A 162 2.44 2.38 -12.04
C GLY A 162 2.72 1.74 -10.68
N GLU A 163 3.66 2.29 -9.90
CA GLU A 163 3.95 1.81 -8.53
C GLU A 163 2.83 2.21 -7.56
N GLU A 164 2.42 3.47 -7.62
CA GLU A 164 1.34 4.01 -6.79
C GLU A 164 0.01 3.31 -7.11
N ALA A 165 -0.25 3.00 -8.38
CA ALA A 165 -1.41 2.20 -8.79
C ALA A 165 -1.39 0.79 -8.19
N ARG A 166 -0.22 0.14 -8.12
CA ARG A 166 -0.08 -1.19 -7.49
C ARG A 166 -0.37 -1.11 -6.00
N SER A 167 0.22 -0.12 -5.32
CA SER A 167 0.06 0.09 -3.88
C SER A 167 -1.38 0.42 -3.52
N LEU A 168 -2.00 1.37 -4.23
CA LEU A 168 -3.39 1.79 -3.98
C LEU A 168 -4.39 0.67 -4.29
N ALA A 169 -4.18 -0.14 -5.33
CA ALA A 169 -5.03 -1.31 -5.58
C ALA A 169 -4.98 -2.32 -4.42
N SER A 170 -3.80 -2.58 -3.86
CA SER A 170 -3.64 -3.47 -2.71
C SER A 170 -4.30 -2.89 -1.45
N MET A 171 -4.18 -1.58 -1.21
CA MET A 171 -4.86 -0.90 -0.10
C MET A 171 -6.38 -0.97 -0.23
N ILE A 172 -6.93 -0.70 -1.42
CA ILE A 172 -8.37 -0.80 -1.66
C ILE A 172 -8.87 -2.23 -1.40
N ALA A 173 -8.19 -3.24 -1.94
CA ALA A 173 -8.57 -4.64 -1.72
C ALA A 173 -8.55 -5.01 -0.23
N ALA A 174 -7.49 -4.63 0.50
CA ALA A 174 -7.39 -4.90 1.93
C ALA A 174 -8.48 -4.18 2.75
N MET A 175 -8.86 -2.96 2.35
CA MET A 175 -9.95 -2.22 2.99
C MET A 175 -11.31 -2.85 2.71
N ILE A 176 -11.57 -3.32 1.47
CA ILE A 176 -12.79 -4.07 1.14
C ILE A 176 -12.90 -5.28 2.08
N ASP A 177 -11.85 -6.12 2.12
CA ASP A 177 -11.83 -7.33 2.93
C ASP A 177 -12.00 -7.00 4.43
N GLY A 178 -11.31 -5.96 4.92
CA GLY A 178 -11.34 -5.58 6.34
C GLY A 178 -12.67 -4.97 6.79
N VAL A 179 -13.29 -4.12 5.97
CA VAL A 179 -14.61 -3.53 6.27
C VAL A 179 -15.68 -4.62 6.22
N TRP A 180 -15.64 -5.47 5.19
CA TRP A 180 -16.56 -6.59 5.06
C TRP A 180 -16.43 -7.58 6.24
N LEU A 181 -15.20 -8.00 6.57
CA LEU A 181 -14.95 -8.95 7.67
C LEU A 181 -15.43 -8.40 9.01
N ARG A 182 -15.20 -7.12 9.28
CA ARG A 182 -15.68 -6.46 10.50
C ARG A 182 -17.20 -6.46 10.58
N ALA A 183 -17.88 -6.18 9.46
CA ALA A 183 -19.34 -6.21 9.39
C ALA A 183 -19.91 -7.62 9.51
N ALA A 184 -19.21 -8.64 9.00
CA ALA A 184 -19.63 -10.04 9.15
C ALA A 184 -19.45 -10.60 10.58
N LEU A 185 -18.48 -10.08 11.34
CA LEU A 185 -18.15 -10.54 12.70
C LEU A 185 -18.79 -9.72 13.83
N SER A 186 -19.27 -8.52 13.53
CA SER A 186 -19.91 -7.64 14.50
C SER A 186 -21.39 -7.58 14.15
N GLU A 187 -22.30 -7.57 15.13
CA GLU A 187 -23.73 -7.21 14.91
C GLU A 187 -23.84 -5.70 14.58
N TRP A 188 -23.10 -5.24 13.58
CA TRP A 188 -22.75 -3.84 13.46
C TRP A 188 -23.93 -3.03 12.92
N GLN A 189 -24.58 -2.28 13.80
CA GLN A 189 -25.62 -1.32 13.46
C GLN A 189 -25.09 -0.03 12.82
N GLU A 190 -23.77 0.22 12.82
CA GLU A 190 -23.16 1.50 12.39
C GLU A 190 -22.51 1.49 10.99
N ALA A 191 -22.41 0.35 10.31
CA ALA A 191 -21.90 0.30 8.94
C ALA A 191 -22.82 -0.52 8.04
N ASP A 192 -23.88 0.14 7.59
CA ASP A 192 -24.62 -0.32 6.44
C ASP A 192 -23.72 -0.31 5.19
N SER A 193 -24.12 -1.08 4.18
CA SER A 193 -23.43 -1.14 2.86
C SER A 193 -23.19 0.25 2.26
N GLU A 194 -24.08 1.21 2.56
CA GLU A 194 -23.92 2.60 2.12
C GLU A 194 -22.71 3.27 2.78
N SER A 195 -22.61 3.25 4.11
CA SER A 195 -21.50 3.83 4.88
C SER A 195 -20.17 3.17 4.53
N ALA A 196 -20.14 1.85 4.35
CA ALA A 196 -18.96 1.11 3.91
C ALA A 196 -18.46 1.58 2.53
N ARG A 197 -19.38 1.72 1.56
CA ARG A 197 -19.05 2.23 0.23
C ARG A 197 -18.62 3.71 0.28
N ALA A 198 -19.28 4.54 1.08
CA ALA A 198 -18.93 5.94 1.26
C ALA A 198 -17.52 6.11 1.84
N LEU A 199 -17.17 5.32 2.85
CA LEU A 199 -15.84 5.33 3.49
C LEU A 199 -14.75 4.98 2.47
N LEU A 200 -14.90 3.89 1.71
CA LEU A 200 -13.91 3.52 0.70
C LEU A 200 -13.85 4.54 -0.46
N THR A 201 -14.99 5.10 -0.84
CA THR A 201 -15.07 6.15 -1.87
C THR A 201 -14.27 7.38 -1.43
N ALA A 202 -14.51 7.88 -0.22
CA ALA A 202 -13.80 9.01 0.36
C ALA A 202 -12.30 8.73 0.49
N PHE A 203 -11.91 7.53 0.93
CA PHE A 203 -10.52 7.11 0.99
C PHE A 203 -9.87 7.17 -0.39
N VAL A 204 -10.48 6.55 -1.41
CA VAL A 204 -9.92 6.52 -2.77
C VAL A 204 -9.79 7.93 -3.34
N ASP A 205 -10.81 8.77 -3.17
CA ASP A 205 -10.78 10.14 -3.67
C ASP A 205 -9.72 10.99 -2.96
N GLY A 206 -9.58 10.84 -1.64
CA GLY A 206 -8.50 11.47 -0.86
C GLY A 206 -7.12 11.08 -1.37
N ARG A 207 -6.86 9.77 -1.54
CA ARG A 207 -5.56 9.27 -2.01
C ARG A 207 -5.25 9.69 -3.45
N LEU A 208 -6.25 9.67 -4.34
CA LEU A 208 -6.07 10.15 -5.72
C LEU A 208 -5.78 11.66 -5.75
N LYS A 209 -6.44 12.46 -4.91
CA LYS A 209 -6.19 13.89 -4.79
C LYS A 209 -4.78 14.18 -4.28
N GLU A 210 -4.35 13.50 -3.21
CA GLU A 210 -2.98 13.60 -2.67
C GLU A 210 -1.93 13.25 -3.72
N LEU A 211 -2.13 12.16 -4.46
CA LEU A 211 -1.20 11.72 -5.50
C LEU A 211 -1.20 12.66 -6.71
N ALA A 212 -2.35 13.20 -7.11
CA ALA A 212 -2.45 14.19 -8.18
C ALA A 212 -1.78 15.51 -7.78
N GLN A 213 -1.92 15.94 -6.53
CA GLN A 213 -1.20 17.09 -5.99
C GLN A 213 0.31 16.83 -5.99
N ALA A 214 0.76 15.69 -5.45
CA ALA A 214 2.16 15.30 -5.48
C ALA A 214 2.73 15.23 -6.92
N ALA A 215 1.95 14.75 -7.89
CA ALA A 215 2.35 14.70 -9.29
C ALA A 215 2.41 16.10 -9.93
N THR A 216 1.44 16.97 -9.64
CA THR A 216 1.43 18.37 -10.12
C THR A 216 2.66 19.11 -9.62
N LEU A 217 2.98 18.97 -8.33
CA LEU A 217 4.16 19.55 -7.69
C LEU A 217 5.49 19.04 -8.30
N ARG A 218 5.51 17.79 -8.78
CA ARG A 218 6.67 17.23 -9.49
C ARG A 218 6.81 17.76 -10.91
N VAL A 219 5.70 18.04 -11.60
CA VAL A 219 5.68 18.45 -13.02
C VAL A 219 5.92 19.96 -13.18
N THR A 220 5.41 20.79 -12.27
CA THR A 220 5.63 22.25 -12.34
C THR A 220 7.00 22.67 -11.81
N GLY A 221 7.78 21.75 -11.22
CA GLY A 221 9.00 22.09 -10.48
C GLY A 221 8.74 22.90 -9.21
N GLU A 222 7.47 23.23 -8.93
CA GLU A 222 7.03 23.84 -7.69
C GLU A 222 6.78 22.72 -6.68
N SER A 223 7.83 22.35 -5.95
CA SER A 223 7.66 21.65 -4.68
C SER A 223 6.58 22.36 -3.83
N ALA A 224 5.83 21.63 -3.02
CA ALA A 224 4.88 22.23 -2.06
C ALA A 224 5.57 23.05 -0.95
N VAL A 225 6.88 23.22 -1.05
CA VAL A 225 7.54 24.40 -0.52
C VAL A 225 7.12 25.55 -1.43
N ARG A 226 6.15 26.39 -1.03
CA ARG A 226 6.03 27.76 -1.58
C ARG A 226 7.46 28.23 -1.81
N ALA A 227 7.90 28.35 -3.07
CA ALA A 227 9.26 28.80 -3.34
C ALA A 227 9.29 30.20 -2.77
N VAL A 228 9.84 30.33 -1.57
CA VAL A 228 9.94 31.61 -0.90
C VAL A 228 10.91 32.37 -1.79
N SER A 229 10.39 33.34 -2.54
CA SER A 229 11.20 34.20 -3.39
C SER A 229 12.36 34.74 -2.56
N ALA A 230 13.53 34.99 -3.16
CA ALA A 230 14.64 35.59 -2.45
C ALA A 230 14.18 36.79 -1.59
N GLY A 231 14.48 36.76 -0.29
CA GLY A 231 14.02 37.77 0.68
C GLY A 231 12.61 37.55 1.27
N GLY A 232 11.88 36.52 0.84
CA GLY A 232 10.62 36.13 1.45
C GLY A 232 10.84 35.49 2.84
N ARG A 233 9.80 35.55 3.68
CA ARG A 233 9.85 34.99 5.04
C ARG A 233 9.38 33.54 5.07
N LEU A 234 10.20 32.66 5.62
CA LEU A 234 9.89 31.28 5.92
C LEU A 234 9.57 31.17 7.42
N ARG A 235 8.32 30.83 7.75
CA ARG A 235 7.92 30.55 9.14
C ARG A 235 8.20 29.08 9.45
N VAL A 236 9.03 28.84 10.45
CA VAL A 236 9.23 27.52 11.03
C VAL A 236 8.13 27.30 12.07
N ILE A 237 7.29 26.29 11.86
CA ILE A 237 6.09 26.06 12.67
C ILE A 237 6.25 24.76 13.45
N ASN A 238 5.91 24.78 14.73
CA ASN A 238 5.81 23.59 15.54
C ASN A 238 4.58 22.77 15.12
N PRO A 239 4.74 21.55 14.59
CA PRO A 239 3.62 20.78 14.05
C PRO A 239 2.66 20.28 15.14
N ALA A 240 3.08 20.21 16.41
CA ALA A 240 2.23 19.71 17.49
C ALA A 240 1.17 20.71 17.95
N ASN A 241 1.43 22.02 17.81
CA ASN A 241 0.55 23.08 18.34
C ASN A 241 0.37 24.30 17.43
N GLY A 242 1.03 24.34 16.27
CA GLY A 242 0.95 25.44 15.31
C GLY A 242 1.71 26.71 15.70
N ALA A 243 2.47 26.71 16.81
CA ALA A 243 3.24 27.88 17.23
C ALA A 243 4.41 28.17 16.26
N VAL A 244 4.75 29.45 16.07
CA VAL A 244 5.93 29.84 15.29
C VAL A 244 7.18 29.67 16.15
N LEU A 245 8.13 28.87 15.68
CA LEU A 245 9.43 28.66 16.32
C LEU A 245 10.46 29.69 15.88
N ALA A 246 10.47 30.04 14.59
CA ALA A 246 11.37 31.02 14.01
C ALA A 246 10.79 31.63 12.73
N GLU A 247 11.21 32.85 12.40
CA GLU A 247 11.06 33.44 11.06
C GLU A 247 12.45 33.52 10.41
N LEU A 248 12.62 32.81 9.30
CA LEU A 248 13.83 32.78 8.50
C LEU A 248 13.61 33.58 7.21
N SER A 249 14.69 34.11 6.63
CA SER A 249 14.65 34.69 5.29
C SER A 249 15.17 33.67 4.28
N ALA A 250 14.48 33.52 3.15
CA ALA A 250 14.97 32.67 2.07
C ALA A 250 16.14 33.36 1.35
N ASP A 251 17.29 32.70 1.36
CA ASP A 251 18.47 33.14 0.64
C ASP A 251 18.25 33.06 -0.88
N GLY A 252 18.65 34.11 -1.59
CA GLY A 252 18.62 34.17 -3.05
C GLY A 252 19.98 33.87 -3.68
N ALA A 253 20.05 34.00 -5.00
CA ALA A 253 21.28 33.77 -5.77
C ALA A 253 22.49 34.54 -5.21
N ALA A 254 22.31 35.81 -4.82
CA ALA A 254 23.39 36.63 -4.28
C ALA A 254 23.96 36.08 -2.96
N GLN A 255 23.11 35.57 -2.08
CA GLN A 255 23.52 34.95 -0.81
C GLN A 255 24.21 33.62 -1.05
N ILE A 256 23.68 32.80 -1.97
CA ILE A 256 24.32 31.55 -2.39
C ILE A 256 25.71 31.81 -2.97
N ASP A 257 25.85 32.77 -3.88
CA ASP A 257 27.13 33.16 -4.47
C ASP A 257 28.12 33.65 -3.42
N ALA A 258 27.65 34.39 -2.42
CA ALA A 258 28.49 34.83 -1.30
C ALA A 258 28.97 33.64 -0.45
N ALA A 259 28.10 32.66 -0.18
CA ALA A 259 28.45 31.43 0.53
C ALA A 259 29.48 30.60 -0.24
N VAL A 260 29.30 30.46 -1.57
CA VAL A 260 30.26 29.76 -2.45
C VAL A 260 31.62 30.46 -2.46
N ARG A 261 31.65 31.80 -2.63
CA ARG A 261 32.91 32.57 -2.56
C ARG A 261 33.62 32.40 -1.23
N LYS A 262 32.88 32.42 -0.11
CA LYS A 262 33.43 32.19 1.23
C LYS A 262 34.01 30.79 1.37
N ALA A 263 33.31 29.77 0.87
CA ALA A 263 33.79 28.39 0.89
C ALA A 263 35.07 28.22 0.05
N GLN A 264 35.12 28.81 -1.14
CA GLN A 264 36.32 28.80 -2.01
C GLN A 264 37.52 29.49 -1.35
N ALA A 265 37.30 30.61 -0.66
CA ALA A 265 38.36 31.29 0.09
C ALA A 265 38.89 30.42 1.24
N ALA A 266 37.99 29.82 2.02
CA ALA A 266 38.34 28.94 3.13
C ALA A 266 39.02 27.63 2.68
N GLN A 267 38.70 27.14 1.48
CA GLN A 267 39.24 25.90 0.92
C GLN A 267 40.77 25.92 0.89
N LYS A 268 41.41 27.07 0.61
CA LYS A 268 42.87 27.18 0.57
C LYS A 268 43.50 26.90 1.93
N THR A 269 42.98 27.53 2.98
CA THR A 269 43.46 27.32 4.35
C THR A 269 43.16 25.90 4.83
N TRP A 270 41.97 25.36 4.53
CA TRP A 270 41.59 23.99 4.86
C TRP A 270 42.49 22.95 4.16
N ALA A 271 42.80 23.17 2.89
CA ALA A 271 43.66 22.31 2.09
C ALA A 271 45.11 22.28 2.60
N ALA A 272 45.57 23.37 3.23
CA ALA A 272 46.90 23.43 3.84
C ALA A 272 47.03 22.62 5.15
N LEU A 273 45.92 22.30 5.82
CA LEU A 273 45.93 21.45 7.00
C LEU A 273 46.25 20.00 6.63
N SER A 274 47.04 19.33 7.47
CA SER A 274 47.26 17.89 7.42
C SER A 274 45.98 17.11 7.69
N GLY A 275 45.93 15.85 7.26
CA GLY A 275 44.78 14.97 7.55
C GLY A 275 44.48 14.85 9.05
N ALA A 276 45.52 14.81 9.89
CA ALA A 276 45.38 14.77 11.35
C ALA A 276 44.78 16.06 11.93
N GLU A 277 45.16 17.24 11.41
CA GLU A 277 44.57 18.52 11.81
C GLU A 277 43.09 18.61 11.42
N ARG A 278 42.75 18.19 10.19
CA ARG A 278 41.35 18.12 9.74
C ARG A 278 40.54 17.17 10.62
N GLY A 279 41.10 16.00 10.94
CA GLY A 279 40.49 15.05 11.86
C GLY A 279 40.21 15.65 13.24
N ARG A 280 41.15 16.42 13.81
CA ARG A 280 40.93 17.13 15.09
C ARG A 280 39.78 18.14 15.03
N VAL A 281 39.59 18.84 13.91
CA VAL A 281 38.44 19.76 13.72
C VAL A 281 37.12 18.99 13.72
N LEU A 282 37.04 17.90 12.96
CA LEU A 282 35.82 17.06 12.88
C LEU A 282 35.49 16.39 14.22
N GLN A 283 36.49 15.88 14.94
CA GLN A 283 36.33 15.34 16.30
C GLN A 283 35.79 16.39 17.28
N ARG A 284 36.31 17.61 17.21
CA ARG A 284 35.80 18.72 18.03
C ARG A 284 34.33 19.02 17.72
N ALA A 285 33.95 19.02 16.44
CA ALA A 285 32.56 19.22 16.03
C ALA A 285 31.64 18.10 16.54
N ALA A 286 32.05 16.84 16.41
CA ALA A 286 31.31 15.68 16.93
C ALA A 286 31.10 15.78 18.46
N ARG A 287 32.15 16.16 19.19
CA ARG A 287 32.05 16.40 20.64
C ARG A 287 31.04 17.50 20.98
N MET A 288 31.07 18.63 20.28
CA MET A 288 30.12 19.73 20.50
C MET A 288 28.67 19.32 20.24
N LEU A 289 28.42 18.46 19.23
CA LEU A 289 27.08 17.92 18.98
C LEU A 289 26.60 17.06 20.15
N ARG A 290 27.47 16.19 20.70
CA ARG A 290 27.10 15.34 21.84
C ARG A 290 26.89 16.11 23.13
N GLU A 291 27.76 17.08 23.42
CA GLU A 291 27.65 17.96 24.58
C GLU A 291 26.31 18.74 24.57
N ARG A 292 25.75 19.00 23.39
CA ARG A 292 24.48 19.72 23.20
C ARG A 292 23.34 18.82 22.73
N ASN A 293 23.47 17.50 22.87
CA ASN A 293 22.51 16.53 22.32
C ASN A 293 21.08 16.82 22.79
N GLU A 294 20.92 17.10 24.09
CA GLU A 294 19.60 17.35 24.67
C GLU A 294 18.93 18.60 24.10
N GLU A 295 19.68 19.71 24.00
CA GLU A 295 19.17 20.98 23.46
C GLU A 295 18.77 20.82 21.99
N LEU A 296 19.63 20.19 21.20
CA LEU A 296 19.41 19.96 19.77
C LEU A 296 18.25 18.98 19.53
N ALA A 297 18.12 17.92 20.33
CA ALA A 297 17.02 16.97 20.21
C ALA A 297 15.66 17.61 20.52
N VAL A 298 15.59 18.47 21.53
CA VAL A 298 14.37 19.24 21.84
C VAL A 298 14.01 20.20 20.70
N LEU A 299 15.00 20.86 20.11
CA LEU A 299 14.78 21.76 18.98
C LEU A 299 14.28 20.98 17.75
N GLU A 300 14.91 19.85 17.46
CA GLU A 300 14.54 18.98 16.34
C GLU A 300 13.12 18.43 16.51
N THR A 301 12.76 17.93 17.70
CA THR A 301 11.40 17.47 18.03
C THR A 301 10.36 18.57 17.83
N ARG A 302 10.66 19.80 18.28
CA ARG A 302 9.75 20.94 18.09
C ARG A 302 9.60 21.28 16.61
N ASN A 303 10.67 21.18 15.84
CA ASN A 303 10.69 21.52 14.43
C ASN A 303 9.98 20.48 13.54
N THR A 304 10.19 19.19 13.80
CA THR A 304 9.72 18.10 12.92
C THR A 304 8.54 17.31 13.46
N GLY A 305 8.25 17.41 14.75
CA GLY A 305 7.19 16.62 15.41
C GLY A 305 7.58 15.18 15.72
N LYS A 306 8.83 14.78 15.44
CA LYS A 306 9.34 13.45 15.83
C LYS A 306 9.30 13.27 17.35
N PRO A 307 8.95 12.08 17.85
CA PRO A 307 9.01 11.79 19.28
C PRO A 307 10.40 12.10 19.87
N ILE A 308 10.44 12.70 21.06
CA ILE A 308 11.69 13.10 21.72
C ILE A 308 12.63 11.91 21.99
N GLN A 309 12.07 10.71 22.15
CA GLN A 309 12.84 9.48 22.30
C GLN A 309 13.67 9.16 21.05
N GLU A 310 13.16 9.48 19.86
CA GLU A 310 13.84 9.25 18.58
C GLU A 310 14.94 10.29 18.37
N THR A 311 14.62 11.59 18.49
CA THR A 311 15.57 12.67 18.23
C THR A 311 16.74 12.67 19.21
N ARG A 312 16.52 12.31 20.49
CA ARG A 312 17.58 12.15 21.49
C ARG A 312 18.53 10.99 21.19
N ALA A 313 18.01 9.91 20.62
CA ALA A 313 18.75 8.67 20.43
C ALA A 313 19.43 8.58 19.05
N VAL A 314 18.88 9.24 18.02
CA VAL A 314 19.30 9.01 16.64
C VAL A 314 19.84 10.27 15.96
N ASP A 315 19.08 11.36 15.90
CA ASP A 315 19.33 12.43 14.93
C ASP A 315 20.70 13.10 15.13
N VAL A 316 20.95 13.69 16.30
CA VAL A 316 22.21 14.40 16.57
C VAL A 316 23.39 13.44 16.74
N LEU A 317 23.14 12.27 17.33
CA LEU A 317 24.16 11.25 17.56
C LEU A 317 24.67 10.63 16.25
N SER A 318 23.79 10.42 15.26
CA SER A 318 24.17 9.92 13.94
C SER A 318 25.04 10.95 13.18
N GLY A 319 24.71 12.23 13.29
CA GLY A 319 25.55 13.31 12.78
C GLY A 319 26.93 13.34 13.43
N ALA A 320 27.01 13.16 14.76
CA ALA A 320 28.28 13.08 15.48
C ALA A 320 29.12 11.86 15.04
N GLN A 321 28.51 10.69 14.90
CA GLN A 321 29.18 9.47 14.42
C GLN A 321 29.73 9.64 13.00
N CYS A 322 28.97 10.27 12.12
CA CYS A 322 29.40 10.58 10.75
C CYS A 322 30.68 11.43 10.75
N LEU A 323 30.73 12.49 11.58
CA LEU A 323 31.91 13.34 11.72
C LEU A 323 33.13 12.57 12.25
N GLU A 324 32.95 11.69 13.24
CA GLU A 324 34.03 10.87 13.78
C GLU A 324 34.59 9.87 12.78
N TYR A 325 33.70 9.24 11.99
CA TYR A 325 34.11 8.33 10.93
C TYR A 325 35.03 9.04 9.94
N TYR A 326 34.61 10.20 9.42
CA TYR A 326 35.43 10.98 8.49
C TYR A 326 36.67 11.58 9.17
N ALA A 327 36.62 11.88 10.47
CA ALA A 327 37.79 12.31 11.22
C ALA A 327 38.86 11.23 11.30
N GLY A 328 38.45 9.97 11.53
CA GLY A 328 39.35 8.81 11.53
C GLY A 328 39.96 8.55 10.15
N LEU A 329 39.17 8.75 9.09
CA LEU A 329 39.66 8.59 7.70
C LEU A 329 40.56 9.74 7.24
N ALA A 330 40.41 10.95 7.77
CA ALA A 330 41.08 12.14 7.25
C ALA A 330 42.61 12.01 7.17
N GLY A 331 43.24 11.31 8.12
CA GLY A 331 44.67 11.03 8.14
C GLY A 331 45.12 9.85 7.28
N ALA A 332 44.18 9.00 6.85
CA ALA A 332 44.43 7.76 6.10
C ALA A 332 44.17 7.90 4.59
N ILE A 333 43.82 9.12 4.11
CA ILE A 333 43.61 9.37 2.68
C ILE A 333 44.96 9.21 1.95
N ALA A 334 45.12 8.08 1.27
CA ALA A 334 46.31 7.75 0.52
C ALA A 334 45.97 7.46 -0.94
N GLY A 335 47.01 7.59 -1.77
CA GLY A 335 47.04 7.06 -3.12
C GLY A 335 47.38 5.58 -3.16
N GLU A 336 47.33 5.02 -4.37
CA GLU A 336 47.79 3.67 -4.66
C GLU A 336 49.16 3.74 -5.33
N HIS A 337 50.05 2.83 -4.96
CA HIS A 337 51.28 2.57 -5.67
C HIS A 337 51.01 1.56 -6.78
N ILE A 338 51.50 1.85 -7.99
CA ILE A 338 51.31 1.00 -9.17
C ILE A 338 52.69 0.61 -9.69
N ASP A 339 53.00 -0.68 -9.65
CA ASP A 339 54.22 -1.22 -10.26
C ASP A 339 54.06 -1.26 -11.79
N LEU A 340 54.97 -0.58 -12.51
CA LEU A 340 54.99 -0.53 -13.97
C LEU A 340 56.21 -1.29 -14.54
N GLY A 341 56.84 -2.14 -13.72
CA GLY A 341 58.01 -2.92 -14.05
C GLY A 341 59.34 -2.31 -13.55
N PRO A 342 60.49 -2.93 -13.87
CA PRO A 342 61.76 -2.63 -13.20
C PRO A 342 62.30 -1.20 -13.35
N GLN A 343 61.79 -0.42 -14.31
CA GLN A 343 62.29 0.92 -14.63
C GLN A 343 61.31 2.04 -14.28
N ALA A 344 60.09 1.73 -13.83
CA ALA A 344 59.08 2.75 -13.58
C ALA A 344 58.08 2.31 -12.51
N PHE A 345 57.54 3.30 -11.80
CA PHE A 345 56.35 3.13 -10.98
C PHE A 345 55.40 4.31 -11.19
N GLY A 346 54.11 4.07 -10.97
CA GLY A 346 53.08 5.10 -10.91
C GLY A 346 52.54 5.25 -9.49
N TYR A 347 51.93 6.39 -9.21
CA TYR A 347 51.11 6.55 -8.02
C TYR A 347 49.87 7.36 -8.34
N THR A 348 48.79 7.11 -7.61
CA THR A 348 47.58 7.94 -7.68
C THR A 348 47.57 8.95 -6.54
N ARG A 349 46.86 10.07 -6.72
CA ARG A 349 46.57 11.02 -5.65
C ARG A 349 45.08 11.27 -5.63
N ARG A 350 44.49 11.29 -4.43
CA ARG A 350 43.11 11.72 -4.25
C ARG A 350 43.07 13.25 -4.19
N GLU A 351 42.43 13.86 -5.18
CA GLU A 351 42.23 15.32 -5.23
C GLU A 351 40.78 15.68 -4.91
N PRO A 352 40.53 16.74 -4.13
CA PRO A 352 39.17 17.15 -3.81
C PRO A 352 38.48 17.75 -5.05
N LEU A 353 37.19 17.47 -5.20
CA LEU A 353 36.35 18.05 -6.26
C LEU A 353 36.16 19.59 -6.11
N GLY A 354 36.46 20.14 -4.94
CA GLY A 354 36.27 21.55 -4.62
C GLY A 354 35.07 21.79 -3.73
N VAL A 355 34.47 22.98 -3.85
CA VAL A 355 33.23 23.33 -3.15
C VAL A 355 32.07 22.55 -3.76
N VAL A 356 31.34 21.82 -2.92
CA VAL A 356 30.17 21.03 -3.31
C VAL A 356 28.94 21.52 -2.57
N ALA A 357 27.79 21.50 -3.25
CA ALA A 357 26.50 21.76 -2.62
C ALA A 357 25.92 20.45 -2.06
N GLY A 358 25.67 20.41 -0.75
CA GLY A 358 24.94 19.32 -0.12
C GLY A 358 23.44 19.64 -0.12
N ILE A 359 22.65 18.81 -0.78
CA ILE A 359 21.18 18.92 -0.77
C ILE A 359 20.67 17.75 0.06
N GLY A 360 20.22 18.05 1.29
CA GLY A 360 19.56 17.08 2.16
C GLY A 360 18.08 16.92 1.81
N ALA A 361 17.53 15.73 2.03
CA ALA A 361 16.11 15.42 1.86
C ALA A 361 15.34 15.61 3.18
#